data_AF-A0A1Q6DPA2-F1
#
_entry.id   AF-A0A1Q6DPA2-F1
#
_cell.length_a   1.000
_cell.length_b   1.000
_cell.length_c   1.000
_cell.angle_alpha   90.00
_cell.angle_beta   90.00
_cell.angle_gamma   90.00
#
_symmetry.space_group_name_H-M   'P 1'
#
loop_
_entity.id
_entity.type
_entity.pdbx_description
1 polymer ?
#
loop_
_entity_poly.entity_id
_entity_poly.type
_entity_poly.pdbx_seq_one_letter_code
_entity_poly.pdbx_strand_id
1 'polypeptide(L)'
;MQTEKKMPATRALFSVLFLAAFITAPSVVHADELSIDTVIAPGVLIIDKTNSCTNDDCDVSVDSLTVHAAIAYSTVDRALCPVELCYDACTEAVATFADSRGELVAKFAIADVLALGLEKNAYNELTMSGCTTTPDQTFSGSDVIYLKTYGASPADPPVGPMGPGAPPAE
;
A
#
# COMPACT_ATOMS: atom_id res chain seq x y z
N MET A 1 -8.61 7.61 92.46
CA MET A 1 -7.20 7.94 92.77
C MET A 1 -6.44 7.85 91.45
N GLN A 2 -5.61 8.86 91.13
CA GLN A 2 -5.00 9.16 89.81
C GLN A 2 -5.99 9.84 88.85
N THR A 3 -6.17 11.17 88.81
CA THR A 3 -5.29 12.36 88.66
C THR A 3 -4.63 12.54 87.28
N GLU A 4 -4.85 13.76 86.75
CA GLU A 4 -4.14 14.46 85.66
C GLU A 4 -4.32 13.91 84.23
N LYS A 5 -4.36 14.71 83.15
CA LYS A 5 -3.79 16.05 82.93
C LYS A 5 -4.51 16.76 81.77
N LYS A 6 -4.72 18.06 81.97
CA LYS A 6 -5.23 19.06 81.02
C LYS A 6 -4.05 19.61 80.21
N MET A 7 -4.16 19.79 78.90
CA MET A 7 -3.93 21.09 78.20
C MET A 7 -3.87 20.99 76.64
N PRO A 8 -4.16 22.11 75.94
CA PRO A 8 -4.50 22.20 74.52
C PRO A 8 -3.30 22.58 73.64
N ALA A 9 -3.48 22.53 72.31
CA ALA A 9 -3.18 23.63 71.37
C ALA A 9 -3.00 23.13 69.92
N THR A 10 -3.80 23.71 69.03
CA THR A 10 -3.35 24.45 67.83
C THR A 10 -2.33 23.79 66.88
N ARG A 11 -2.76 23.55 65.64
CA ARG A 11 -2.10 23.85 64.33
C ARG A 11 -2.89 23.11 63.24
N ALA A 12 -3.72 23.80 62.46
CA ALA A 12 -3.35 24.40 61.17
C ALA A 12 -2.63 23.41 60.25
N LEU A 13 -3.30 22.90 59.22
CA LEU A 13 -2.98 23.17 57.82
C LEU A 13 -3.98 22.44 56.89
N PHE A 14 -4.74 23.23 56.14
CA PHE A 14 -5.41 22.82 54.91
C PHE A 14 -4.33 22.51 53.85
N SER A 15 -4.32 21.29 53.32
CA SER A 15 -3.63 20.85 52.09
C SER A 15 -4.03 19.37 51.91
N VAL A 16 -4.52 18.87 50.78
CA VAL A 16 -4.05 19.04 49.41
C VAL A 16 -5.26 18.88 48.48
N LEU A 17 -5.45 19.85 47.58
CA LEU A 17 -6.33 19.74 46.42
C LEU A 17 -5.62 18.84 45.40
N PHE A 18 -5.99 17.56 45.31
CA PHE A 18 -5.52 16.69 44.23
C PHE A 18 -6.27 17.05 42.95
N LEU A 19 -5.69 17.93 42.15
CA LEU A 19 -6.09 18.15 40.77
C LEU A 19 -5.59 16.94 39.96
N ALA A 20 -6.42 15.92 39.81
CA ALA A 20 -6.18 14.81 38.92
C ALA A 20 -6.29 15.32 37.47
N ALA A 21 -5.15 15.72 36.90
CA ALA A 21 -5.03 15.92 35.47
C ALA A 21 -5.16 14.54 34.80
N PHE A 22 -6.36 14.22 34.31
CA PHE A 22 -6.53 13.15 33.35
C PHE A 22 -5.82 13.58 32.06
N ILE A 23 -4.57 13.15 31.92
CA ILE A 23 -3.88 13.16 30.65
C ILE A 23 -4.60 12.10 29.80
N THR A 24 -5.57 12.53 29.00
CA THR A 24 -6.07 11.72 27.89
C THR A 24 -4.92 11.65 26.89
N ALA A 25 -4.09 10.62 27.01
CA ALA A 25 -3.19 10.27 25.93
C ALA A 25 -4.06 10.04 24.68
N PRO A 26 -3.74 10.64 23.52
CA PRO A 26 -4.42 10.31 22.29
C PRO A 26 -4.21 8.81 22.06
N SER A 27 -5.28 8.03 22.16
CA SER A 27 -5.28 6.67 21.66
C SER A 27 -5.03 6.79 20.17
N VAL A 28 -3.83 6.44 19.72
CA VAL A 28 -3.60 6.13 18.32
C VAL A 28 -4.55 4.96 18.05
N VAL A 29 -5.67 5.26 17.39
CA VAL A 29 -6.50 4.23 16.76
C VAL A 29 -5.60 3.64 15.70
N HIS A 30 -4.90 2.57 16.06
CA HIS A 30 -4.24 1.72 15.08
C HIS A 30 -5.39 1.11 14.28
N ALA A 31 -5.64 1.66 13.08
CA ALA A 31 -6.32 0.89 12.05
C ALA A 31 -5.58 -0.44 11.95
N ASP A 32 -6.31 -1.54 12.13
CA ASP A 32 -5.73 -2.88 12.07
C ASP A 32 -5.38 -3.14 10.60
N GLU A 33 -4.10 -3.14 10.26
CA GLU A 33 -3.66 -3.33 8.87
C GLU A 33 -3.21 -4.77 8.67
N LEU A 34 -3.91 -5.49 7.79
CA LEU A 34 -3.57 -6.83 7.36
C LEU A 34 -2.52 -6.78 6.25
N SER A 35 -1.30 -7.23 6.54
CA SER A 35 -0.28 -7.46 5.52
C SER A 35 -0.61 -8.72 4.71
N ILE A 36 -0.62 -8.59 3.38
CA ILE A 36 -0.95 -9.68 2.44
C ILE A 36 0.15 -9.85 1.40
N ASP A 37 0.28 -11.07 0.89
CA ASP A 37 1.16 -11.34 -0.26
C ASP A 37 0.46 -10.88 -1.54
N THR A 38 1.18 -10.14 -2.38
CA THR A 38 0.71 -9.70 -3.69
C THR A 38 1.63 -10.20 -4.80
N VAL A 39 1.05 -10.43 -5.98
CA VAL A 39 1.79 -10.78 -7.20
C VAL A 39 1.26 -9.94 -8.35
N ILE A 40 2.13 -9.15 -8.96
CA ILE A 40 1.82 -8.26 -10.07
C ILE A 40 2.17 -8.94 -11.39
N ALA A 41 1.21 -8.95 -12.31
CA ALA A 41 1.38 -9.47 -13.65
C ALA A 41 0.90 -8.44 -14.71
N PRO A 42 1.69 -8.19 -15.76
CA PRO A 42 3.06 -8.67 -15.96
C PRO A 42 4.06 -7.98 -14.99
N GLY A 43 5.09 -8.72 -14.54
CA GLY A 43 6.16 -8.18 -13.69
C GLY A 43 7.20 -7.32 -14.43
N VAL A 44 7.11 -7.25 -15.76
CA VAL A 44 7.93 -6.35 -16.60
C VAL A 44 6.99 -5.57 -17.52
N LEU A 45 7.01 -4.24 -17.39
CA LEU A 45 6.33 -3.33 -18.29
C LEU A 45 7.33 -2.78 -19.30
N ILE A 46 7.00 -2.91 -20.58
CA ILE A 46 7.83 -2.44 -21.68
C ILE A 46 7.10 -1.29 -22.37
N ILE A 47 7.73 -0.12 -22.42
CA ILE A 47 7.23 1.05 -23.16
C ILE A 47 8.16 1.30 -24.35
N ASP A 48 7.64 1.31 -25.57
CA ASP A 48 8.41 1.75 -26.74
C ASP A 48 8.17 3.25 -27.01
N LYS A 49 9.24 4.04 -27.05
CA LYS A 49 9.23 5.48 -27.30
C LYS A 49 8.85 5.83 -28.74
N THR A 50 8.88 4.89 -29.69
CA THR A 50 8.33 5.13 -31.04
C THR A 50 6.81 5.34 -31.03
N ASN A 51 6.15 4.93 -29.94
CA ASN A 51 4.77 5.27 -29.63
C ASN A 51 4.75 6.53 -28.74
N SER A 52 5.17 7.66 -29.31
CA SER A 52 4.74 8.98 -28.83
C SER A 52 3.23 9.09 -29.06
N CYS A 53 2.44 8.47 -28.19
CA CYS A 53 0.99 8.45 -28.30
C CYS A 53 0.43 9.80 -27.87
N THR A 54 0.34 10.71 -28.84
CA THR A 54 -0.45 11.93 -28.73
C THR A 54 -1.92 11.69 -29.11
N ASN A 55 -2.26 10.50 -29.63
CA ASN A 55 -3.61 10.10 -30.05
C ASN A 55 -3.93 8.67 -29.54
N ASP A 56 -5.22 8.37 -29.40
CA ASP A 56 -5.88 7.21 -28.78
C ASP A 56 -5.48 5.79 -29.29
N ASP A 57 -4.46 5.63 -30.12
CA ASP A 57 -4.03 4.36 -30.75
C ASP A 57 -2.72 3.82 -30.15
N CYS A 58 -2.55 3.97 -28.84
CA CYS A 58 -1.46 3.31 -28.14
C CYS A 58 -1.83 1.84 -27.94
N ASP A 59 -1.40 0.98 -28.87
CA ASP A 59 -1.45 -0.48 -28.70
C ASP A 59 -0.36 -0.88 -27.69
N VAL A 60 -0.59 -0.49 -26.43
CA VAL A 60 0.07 -1.13 -25.28
C VAL A 60 -0.48 -2.54 -25.31
N SER A 61 0.31 -3.51 -25.74
CA SER A 61 -0.12 -4.92 -25.92
C SER A 61 -0.66 -5.60 -24.65
N VAL A 62 -0.78 -4.83 -23.56
CA VAL A 62 -1.43 -5.18 -22.31
C VAL A 62 -2.26 -3.95 -21.90
N ASP A 63 -3.59 -4.04 -21.99
CA ASP A 63 -4.49 -2.92 -21.60
C ASP A 63 -4.52 -2.68 -20.08
N SER A 64 -4.10 -3.69 -19.31
CA SER A 64 -4.22 -3.66 -17.86
C SER A 64 -3.14 -4.48 -17.16
N LEU A 65 -2.64 -3.96 -16.05
CA LEU A 65 -1.86 -4.70 -15.06
C LEU A 65 -2.84 -5.38 -14.09
N THR A 66 -2.57 -6.64 -13.77
CA THR A 66 -3.34 -7.41 -12.77
C THR A 66 -2.51 -7.61 -11.52
N VAL A 67 -3.13 -7.44 -10.36
CA VAL A 67 -2.55 -7.75 -9.06
C VAL A 67 -3.37 -8.85 -8.42
N HIS A 68 -2.74 -9.99 -8.17
CA HIS A 68 -3.29 -11.07 -7.36
C HIS A 68 -2.91 -10.83 -5.91
N ALA A 69 -3.86 -10.97 -5.00
CA ALA A 69 -3.64 -10.75 -3.57
C ALA A 69 -4.12 -11.95 -2.76
N ALA A 70 -3.30 -12.39 -1.81
CA ALA A 70 -3.60 -13.49 -0.88
C ALA A 70 -4.59 -13.06 0.22
N ILE A 71 -5.76 -12.54 -0.20
CA ILE A 71 -6.90 -12.19 0.65
C ILE A 71 -8.18 -12.65 -0.02
N ALA A 72 -9.14 -13.14 0.76
CA ALA A 72 -10.43 -13.55 0.24
C ALA A 72 -11.19 -12.34 -0.35
N TYR A 73 -11.66 -12.44 -1.59
CA TYR A 73 -12.41 -11.37 -2.23
C TYR A 73 -13.67 -10.96 -1.45
N SER A 74 -14.29 -11.92 -0.75
CA SER A 74 -15.48 -11.70 0.09
C SER A 74 -15.23 -10.83 1.32
N THR A 75 -13.99 -10.68 1.76
CA THR A 75 -13.63 -9.85 2.92
C THR A 75 -13.27 -8.43 2.53
N VAL A 76 -13.29 -8.09 1.24
CA VAL A 76 -12.92 -6.75 0.73
C VAL A 76 -14.17 -5.86 0.70
N ASP A 77 -14.12 -4.72 1.39
CA ASP A 77 -15.19 -3.72 1.40
C ASP A 77 -14.87 -2.57 0.44
N ARG A 78 -15.33 -2.74 -0.80
CA ARG A 78 -15.17 -1.77 -1.89
C ARG A 78 -16.12 -0.58 -1.79
N ALA A 79 -17.13 -0.65 -0.91
CA ALA A 79 -18.05 0.45 -0.68
C ALA A 79 -17.48 1.43 0.36
N LEU A 80 -16.68 0.92 1.30
CA LEU A 80 -15.99 1.73 2.30
C LEU A 80 -14.79 2.47 1.71
N CYS A 81 -13.91 1.78 0.97
CA CYS A 81 -12.85 2.43 0.20
C CYS A 81 -12.44 1.62 -1.05
N PRO A 82 -11.94 2.29 -2.10
CA PRO A 82 -11.49 1.61 -3.31
C PRO A 82 -10.27 0.71 -3.05
N VAL A 83 -10.03 -0.24 -3.96
CA VAL A 83 -8.75 -0.95 -4.01
C VAL A 83 -7.80 -0.11 -4.85
N GLU A 84 -6.66 0.27 -4.29
CA GLU A 84 -5.71 1.21 -4.88
C GLU A 84 -4.33 0.57 -5.07
N LEU A 85 -3.56 1.10 -6.02
CA LEU A 85 -2.15 0.77 -6.23
C LEU A 85 -1.32 2.05 -6.16
N CYS A 86 -0.32 2.05 -5.29
CA CYS A 86 0.46 3.24 -4.94
C CYS A 86 1.96 3.07 -5.22
N TYR A 87 2.58 4.17 -5.63
CA TYR A 87 4.01 4.44 -5.64
C TYR A 87 4.22 5.84 -5.01
N ASP A 88 4.53 6.87 -5.80
CA ASP A 88 4.52 8.27 -5.36
C ASP A 88 3.10 8.88 -5.34
N ALA A 89 2.25 8.39 -6.24
CA ALA A 89 0.81 8.65 -6.27
C ALA A 89 0.05 7.31 -6.16
N CYS A 90 -1.27 7.36 -6.09
CA CYS A 90 -2.14 6.18 -6.09
C CYS A 90 -3.12 6.22 -7.26
N THR A 91 -3.50 5.04 -7.75
CA THR A 91 -4.57 4.88 -8.74
C THR A 91 -5.54 3.78 -8.30
N GLU A 92 -6.83 3.95 -8.59
CA GLU A 92 -7.88 3.00 -8.26
C GLU A 92 -7.93 1.84 -9.26
N ALA A 93 -8.32 0.67 -8.77
CA ALA A 93 -8.55 -0.49 -9.62
C ALA A 93 -9.76 -0.27 -10.55
N VAL A 94 -9.57 -0.44 -11.85
CA VAL A 94 -10.66 -0.37 -12.85
C VAL A 94 -11.63 -1.54 -12.74
N ALA A 95 -11.18 -2.66 -12.18
CA ALA A 95 -12.02 -3.80 -11.87
C ALA A 95 -11.43 -4.63 -10.74
N THR A 96 -12.29 -5.25 -9.94
CA THR A 96 -11.92 -6.22 -8.91
C THR A 96 -12.83 -7.44 -8.99
N PHE A 97 -12.25 -8.63 -8.89
CA PHE A 97 -12.99 -9.90 -8.95
C PHE A 97 -12.28 -10.99 -8.14
N ALA A 98 -12.99 -12.09 -7.91
CA ALA A 98 -12.41 -13.28 -7.30
C ALA A 98 -11.74 -14.17 -8.36
N ASP A 99 -10.55 -14.70 -8.06
CA ASP A 99 -9.95 -15.77 -8.86
C ASP A 99 -10.63 -17.13 -8.61
N SER A 100 -10.10 -18.19 -9.21
CA SER A 100 -10.61 -19.57 -9.00
C SER A 100 -10.49 -20.09 -7.56
N ARG A 101 -9.66 -19.45 -6.72
CA ARG A 101 -9.47 -19.78 -5.29
C ARG A 101 -10.37 -18.91 -4.40
N GLY A 102 -11.07 -17.93 -4.96
CA GLY A 102 -11.87 -16.97 -4.20
C GLY A 102 -11.05 -15.77 -3.70
N GLU A 103 -9.81 -15.62 -4.15
CA GLU A 103 -8.89 -14.55 -3.74
C GLU A 103 -9.06 -13.30 -4.58
N LEU A 104 -8.69 -12.13 -4.03
CA LEU A 104 -8.79 -10.84 -4.70
C LEU A 104 -7.85 -10.79 -5.91
N VAL A 105 -8.42 -10.39 -7.05
CA VAL A 105 -7.69 -9.90 -8.21
C VAL A 105 -8.15 -8.49 -8.54
N ALA A 106 -7.21 -7.56 -8.65
CA ALA A 106 -7.45 -6.19 -9.05
C ALA A 106 -6.81 -5.91 -10.43
N LYS A 107 -7.51 -5.16 -11.28
CA LYS A 107 -7.00 -4.68 -12.57
C LYS A 107 -6.78 -3.17 -12.51
N PHE A 108 -5.66 -2.72 -13.06
CA PHE A 108 -5.29 -1.32 -13.17
C PHE A 108 -4.96 -1.00 -14.62
N ALA A 109 -5.42 0.15 -15.12
CA ALA A 109 -5.06 0.59 -16.47
C ALA A 109 -3.57 0.95 -16.48
N ILE A 110 -2.82 0.47 -17.48
CA ILE A 110 -1.37 0.73 -17.54
C ILE A 110 -1.09 2.23 -17.68
N ALA A 111 -1.93 2.98 -18.39
CA ALA A 111 -1.79 4.44 -18.50
C ALA A 111 -1.76 5.11 -17.12
N ASP A 112 -2.65 4.70 -16.20
CA ASP A 112 -2.71 5.26 -14.86
C ASP A 112 -1.53 4.79 -14.00
N VAL A 113 -1.11 3.53 -14.14
CA VAL A 113 0.09 2.99 -13.47
C VAL A 113 1.35 3.76 -13.88
N LEU A 114 1.49 4.11 -15.16
CA LEU A 114 2.61 4.91 -15.65
C LEU A 114 2.57 6.36 -15.17
N ALA A 115 1.39 6.88 -14.83
CA ALA A 115 1.21 8.19 -14.23
C ALA A 115 1.62 8.25 -12.75
N LEU A 116 1.91 7.10 -12.10
CA LEU A 116 2.33 7.03 -10.70
C LEU A 116 3.76 7.54 -10.43
N GLY A 117 4.51 7.96 -11.46
CA GLY A 117 5.86 8.51 -11.28
C GLY A 117 6.99 7.49 -11.33
N LEU A 118 6.75 6.30 -11.91
CA LEU A 118 7.72 5.20 -11.92
C LEU A 118 9.07 5.56 -12.55
N GLU A 119 10.14 5.08 -11.92
CA GLU A 119 11.50 5.19 -12.44
C GLU A 119 11.68 4.29 -13.68
N LYS A 120 12.19 4.90 -14.76
CA LYS A 120 12.43 4.23 -16.03
C LYS A 120 13.71 3.40 -15.98
N ASN A 121 13.67 2.22 -16.58
CA ASN A 121 14.74 1.21 -16.60
C ASN A 121 15.17 0.74 -15.19
N ALA A 122 14.22 0.77 -14.25
CA ALA A 122 14.43 0.42 -12.84
C ALA A 122 13.33 -0.52 -12.31
N TYR A 123 13.62 -1.14 -11.17
CA TYR A 123 12.64 -1.86 -10.37
C TYR A 123 11.85 -0.87 -9.51
N ASN A 124 10.53 -0.97 -9.55
CA ASN A 124 9.60 -0.12 -8.83
C ASN A 124 8.75 -1.01 -7.91
N GLU A 125 8.77 -0.75 -6.61
CA GLU A 125 7.93 -1.43 -5.62
C GLU A 125 6.56 -0.74 -5.57
N LEU A 126 5.52 -1.47 -5.91
CA LEU A 126 4.14 -0.96 -5.92
C LEU A 126 3.39 -1.58 -4.75
N THR A 127 2.63 -0.76 -4.02
CA THR A 127 1.85 -1.19 -2.87
C THR A 127 0.37 -1.15 -3.20
N MET A 128 -0.30 -2.30 -3.12
CA MET A 128 -1.74 -2.39 -3.25
C MET A 128 -2.38 -2.34 -1.86
N SER A 129 -3.45 -1.56 -1.70
CA SER A 129 -4.18 -1.44 -0.44
C SER A 129 -5.69 -1.35 -0.64
N GLY A 130 -6.43 -1.50 0.45
CA GLY A 130 -7.88 -1.33 0.48
C GLY A 130 -8.50 -1.62 1.84
N CYS A 131 -9.82 -1.61 1.90
CA CYS A 131 -10.59 -1.82 3.12
C CYS A 131 -11.14 -3.24 3.18
N THR A 132 -11.30 -3.75 4.40
CA THR A 132 -12.00 -5.01 4.65
C THR A 132 -13.42 -4.76 5.14
N THR A 133 -14.23 -5.81 5.12
CA THR A 133 -15.57 -5.82 5.73
C THR A 133 -15.54 -5.75 7.26
N THR A 134 -14.37 -5.96 7.86
CA THR A 134 -14.17 -5.73 9.29
C THR A 134 -14.02 -4.23 9.51
N PRO A 135 -14.83 -3.61 10.39
CA PRO A 135 -14.74 -2.17 10.64
C PRO A 135 -13.33 -1.75 11.03
N ASP A 136 -12.87 -0.63 10.47
CA ASP A 136 -11.57 -0.01 10.76
C ASP A 136 -10.33 -0.89 10.45
N GLN A 137 -10.51 -2.00 9.71
CA GLN A 137 -9.41 -2.85 9.25
C GLN A 137 -9.15 -2.67 7.75
N THR A 138 -7.89 -2.43 7.42
CA THR A 138 -7.39 -2.30 6.04
C THR A 138 -6.52 -3.51 5.68
N PHE A 139 -6.18 -3.65 4.40
CA PHE A 139 -5.14 -4.56 3.95
C PHE A 139 -4.13 -3.82 3.07
N SER A 140 -2.90 -4.34 3.03
CA SER A 140 -1.82 -3.81 2.23
C SER A 140 -0.82 -4.90 1.83
N GLY A 141 -0.29 -4.84 0.62
CA GLY A 141 0.77 -5.73 0.15
C GLY A 141 1.53 -5.17 -1.04
N SER A 142 2.83 -5.44 -1.10
CA SER A 142 3.73 -4.85 -2.09
C SER A 142 4.42 -5.91 -2.95
N ASP A 143 4.61 -5.57 -4.22
CA ASP A 143 5.39 -6.38 -5.16
C ASP A 143 6.14 -5.46 -6.14
N VAL A 144 7.14 -6.01 -6.82
CA VAL A 144 8.08 -5.24 -7.64
C VAL A 144 7.84 -5.50 -9.12
N ILE A 145 7.78 -4.41 -9.91
CA ILE A 145 7.80 -4.48 -11.36
C ILE A 145 9.06 -3.84 -11.95
N TYR A 146 9.52 -4.33 -13.09
CA TYR A 146 10.56 -3.65 -13.88
C TYR A 146 9.94 -2.82 -14.99
N LEU A 147 10.21 -1.52 -15.01
CA LEU A 147 9.78 -0.65 -16.09
C LEU A 147 10.91 -0.47 -17.10
N LYS A 148 10.76 -1.00 -18.31
CA LYS A 148 11.74 -0.87 -19.40
C LYS A 148 11.24 0.11 -20.46
N THR A 149 12.10 1.01 -20.93
CA THR A 149 11.80 1.89 -22.06
C THR A 149 12.68 1.58 -23.28
N TYR A 150 12.10 1.31 -24.45
CA TYR A 150 12.81 1.19 -25.73
C TYR A 150 12.86 2.54 -26.48
N GLY A 151 13.89 2.78 -27.29
CA GLY A 151 13.89 3.88 -28.28
C GLY A 151 14.50 5.22 -27.86
N ALA A 152 15.32 5.30 -26.81
CA ALA A 152 16.34 6.36 -26.73
C ALA A 152 17.62 5.83 -27.40
N SER A 153 18.06 6.43 -28.49
CA SER A 153 19.15 5.90 -29.31
C SER A 153 20.53 5.96 -28.59
N PRO A 154 21.40 4.93 -28.71
CA PRO A 154 21.10 3.53 -28.98
C PRO A 154 20.71 2.80 -27.67
N ALA A 155 19.88 1.77 -27.80
CA ALA A 155 19.43 0.96 -26.67
C ALA A 155 20.62 0.35 -25.93
N ASP A 156 20.81 0.73 -24.67
CA ASP A 156 21.75 0.00 -23.81
C ASP A 156 21.27 -1.45 -23.73
N PRO A 157 22.17 -2.42 -23.95
CA PRO A 157 21.82 -3.82 -23.78
C PRO A 157 21.33 -4.05 -22.35
N PRO A 158 20.34 -4.94 -22.15
CA PRO A 158 19.82 -5.22 -20.82
C PRO A 158 20.96 -5.64 -19.88
N VAL A 159 21.19 -4.84 -18.83
CA VAL A 159 22.14 -5.19 -17.76
C VAL A 159 21.39 -6.08 -16.77
N GLY A 160 21.46 -7.38 -16.96
CA GLY A 160 20.91 -8.37 -16.02
C GLY A 160 20.68 -9.73 -16.66
N PRO A 161 20.63 -10.81 -15.86
CA PRO A 161 20.34 -12.13 -16.37
C PRO A 161 18.95 -12.13 -17.01
N MET A 162 18.90 -12.27 -18.33
CA MET A 162 17.65 -12.64 -19.01
C MET A 162 17.24 -14.00 -18.48
N GLY A 163 15.99 -14.11 -18.02
CA GLY A 163 15.44 -15.34 -17.45
C GLY A 163 15.66 -16.56 -18.35
N PRO A 164 15.53 -17.78 -17.81
CA PRO A 164 15.94 -19.01 -18.48
C PRO A 164 15.16 -19.21 -19.78
N GLY A 165 15.82 -19.02 -20.93
CA GLY A 165 15.20 -19.17 -22.25
C GLY A 165 15.94 -18.57 -23.46
N ALA A 166 16.98 -17.75 -23.28
CA ALA A 166 17.75 -17.21 -24.40
C ALA A 166 18.99 -18.09 -24.71
N PRO A 167 19.25 -18.46 -25.99
CA PRO A 167 20.49 -19.16 -26.35
C PRO A 167 21.71 -18.22 -26.18
N PRO A 168 22.91 -18.78 -25.96
CA PRO A 168 24.12 -17.98 -25.76
C PRO A 168 24.45 -17.19 -27.04
N ALA A 169 24.82 -15.92 -26.88
CA ALA A 169 25.34 -15.11 -27.98
C ALA A 169 26.77 -15.57 -28.32
N GLU A 170 27.05 -15.76 -29.61
CA GLU A 170 28.41 -15.92 -30.18
C GLU A 170 29.26 -14.65 -30.01
#